data_AF-A0A3N5WQT8-F1
#
_entry.id   AF-A0A3N5WQT8-F1
#
_cell.length_a   1.000
_cell.length_b   1.000
_cell.length_c   1.000
_cell.angle_alpha   90.00
_cell.angle_beta   90.00
_cell.angle_gamma   90.00
#
_symmetry.space_group_name_H-M   'P 1'
#
loop_
_entity.id
_entity.type
_entity.pdbx_description
1 polymer ?
#
loop_
_entity_poly.entity_id
_entity_poly.type
_entity_poly.pdbx_seq_one_letter_code
_entity_poly.pdbx_strand_id
1 'polypeptide(L)'
;MIELTPEIISAVMLGGILVAVLVTGYPLALAIGGVAFWVGIYLFGPALTFEVFYSRSYDMLNNYVLLAVPGFVLMGAVLEHSGAAEGVFEELYVWFAGLRGGLALATIILGTIVAATVGVIAASVTLLTLTALPSMVNRGYDRALAAGAVCAGGSLGILIPPSIMLVIYGPMANISVGKMLFAAFLPGFFLSGSYCLYIIVRCFLQPQIAPAVPPGEKRDPFLVKTRKLAVAIGPLCFLILAVLGSIFFGIASPTEAAGVGSLATLILAAAHRRLDMELLKKAAATTVKVSGMVLLIGMLASSFTG
;
A
#
# COMPACT_ATOMS: atom_id res chain seq x y z
N MET A 1 -5.93 20.82 38.85
CA MET A 1 -5.19 19.87 38.01
C MET A 1 -5.17 18.56 38.77
N ILE A 2 -5.85 17.53 38.25
CA ILE A 2 -5.82 16.20 38.86
C ILE A 2 -4.49 15.57 38.45
N GLU A 3 -3.70 15.08 39.40
CA GLU A 3 -2.54 14.24 39.11
C GLU A 3 -3.05 12.87 38.65
N LEU A 4 -3.37 12.76 37.36
CA LEU A 4 -3.62 11.47 36.74
C LEU A 4 -2.29 10.76 36.57
N THR A 5 -2.22 9.49 36.95
CA THR A 5 -1.02 8.71 36.69
C THR A 5 -0.85 8.48 35.18
N PRO A 6 0.39 8.34 34.67
CA PRO A 6 0.67 8.14 33.24
C PRO A 6 -0.09 6.97 32.61
N GLU A 7 -0.36 5.93 33.39
CA GLU A 7 -1.11 4.75 32.94
C GLU A 7 -2.58 5.09 32.67
N ILE A 8 -3.19 5.91 33.52
CA ILE A 8 -4.59 6.33 33.36
C ILE A 8 -4.72 7.27 32.16
N ILE A 9 -3.77 8.19 31.97
CA ILE A 9 -3.73 9.08 30.81
C ILE A 9 -3.63 8.25 29.52
N SER A 10 -2.73 7.26 29.49
CA SER A 10 -2.56 6.38 28.34
C SER A 10 -3.81 5.55 28.06
N ALA A 11 -4.47 5.02 29.10
CA ALA A 11 -5.70 4.26 28.96
C ALA A 11 -6.87 5.13 28.44
N VAL A 12 -6.98 6.37 28.92
CA VAL A 12 -7.99 7.34 28.47
C VAL A 12 -7.72 7.77 27.04
N MET A 13 -6.47 8.03 26.68
CA MET A 13 -6.10 8.46 25.32
C MET A 13 -6.28 7.34 24.30
N LEU A 14 -5.78 6.13 24.57
CA LEU A 14 -5.95 4.98 23.66
C LEU A 14 -7.40 4.48 23.61
N GLY A 15 -8.05 4.37 24.77
CA GLY A 15 -9.47 4.02 24.87
C GLY A 15 -10.36 5.08 24.20
N GLY A 16 -10.00 6.36 24.34
CA GLY A 16 -10.67 7.48 23.69
C GLY A 16 -10.58 7.41 22.18
N ILE A 17 -9.43 7.05 21.60
CA ILE A 17 -9.31 6.80 20.15
C ILE A 17 -10.23 5.67 19.72
N LEU A 18 -10.20 4.53 20.42
CA LEU A 18 -11.01 3.36 20.06
C LEU A 18 -12.51 3.70 20.08
N VAL A 19 -12.98 4.37 21.14
CA VAL A 19 -14.37 4.80 21.26
C VAL A 19 -14.71 5.84 20.21
N ALA A 20 -13.86 6.85 19.99
CA ALA A 20 -14.08 7.85 18.95
C ALA A 20 -14.24 7.19 17.58
N VAL A 21 -13.32 6.31 17.19
CA VAL A 21 -13.35 5.61 15.90
C VAL A 21 -14.59 4.71 15.78
N LEU A 22 -14.91 3.92 16.82
CA LEU A 22 -16.04 2.99 16.81
C LEU A 22 -17.40 3.69 16.82
N VAL A 23 -17.54 4.79 17.55
CA VAL A 23 -18.82 5.49 17.73
C VAL A 23 -19.09 6.46 16.59
N THR A 24 -18.08 7.16 16.10
CA THR A 24 -18.28 8.20 15.07
C THR A 24 -18.08 7.70 13.64
N GLY A 25 -17.40 6.56 13.43
CA GLY A 25 -17.04 6.07 12.09
C GLY A 25 -16.18 7.09 11.30
N TYR A 26 -15.59 8.07 11.98
CA TYR A 26 -14.96 9.24 11.40
C TYR A 26 -13.50 8.95 10.97
N PRO A 27 -12.90 9.75 10.07
CA PRO A 27 -11.51 9.57 9.66
C PRO A 27 -10.55 9.53 10.86
N LEU A 28 -9.72 8.48 10.93
CA LEU A 28 -8.82 8.17 12.03
C LEU A 28 -7.97 9.37 12.50
N ALA A 29 -7.47 10.19 11.56
CA ALA A 29 -6.66 11.37 11.86
C ALA A 29 -7.37 12.32 12.83
N LEU A 30 -8.65 12.62 12.57
CA LEU A 30 -9.45 13.56 13.35
C LEU A 30 -9.83 12.98 14.71
N ALA A 31 -10.02 11.66 14.81
CA ALA A 31 -10.23 10.99 16.08
C ALA A 31 -8.97 11.11 16.97
N ILE A 32 -7.79 10.81 16.42
CA ILE A 32 -6.52 10.91 17.14
C ILE A 32 -6.26 12.36 17.57
N GLY A 33 -6.35 13.30 16.64
CA GLY A 33 -6.12 14.72 16.91
C GLY A 33 -7.13 15.32 17.88
N GLY A 34 -8.41 14.95 17.76
CA GLY A 34 -9.46 15.42 18.66
C GLY A 34 -9.29 14.92 20.09
N VAL A 35 -8.95 13.64 20.27
CA VAL A 35 -8.66 13.08 21.59
C VAL A 35 -7.42 13.75 22.18
N ALA A 36 -6.34 13.89 21.40
CA ALA A 36 -5.13 14.61 21.83
C ALA A 36 -5.44 16.05 22.27
N PHE A 37 -6.26 16.76 21.49
CA PHE A 37 -6.59 18.16 21.75
C PHE A 37 -7.38 18.33 23.05
N TRP A 38 -8.44 17.54 23.24
CA TRP A 38 -9.29 17.66 24.44
C TRP A 38 -8.60 17.18 25.71
N VAL A 39 -7.88 16.06 25.63
CA VAL A 39 -7.09 15.56 26.77
C VAL A 39 -5.95 16.53 27.10
N GLY A 40 -5.28 17.07 26.08
CA GLY A 40 -4.25 18.08 26.23
C GLY A 40 -4.75 19.33 26.94
N ILE A 41 -5.90 19.90 26.52
CA ILE A 41 -6.51 21.06 27.17
C ILE A 41 -6.81 20.76 28.65
N TYR A 42 -7.32 19.56 28.94
CA TYR A 42 -7.68 19.18 30.30
C TYR A 42 -6.46 19.02 31.23
N LEU A 43 -5.35 18.46 30.71
CA LEU A 43 -4.12 18.23 31.48
C LEU A 43 -3.23 19.46 31.60
N PHE A 44 -2.94 20.11 30.47
CA PHE A 44 -1.90 21.13 30.34
C PHE A 44 -2.45 22.54 30.14
N GLY A 45 -3.76 22.68 29.94
CA GLY A 45 -4.40 23.94 29.59
C GLY A 45 -4.30 24.28 28.09
N PRO A 46 -5.08 25.28 27.64
CA PRO A 46 -5.20 25.59 26.21
C PRO A 46 -3.90 26.12 25.60
N ALA A 47 -3.17 27.00 26.30
CA ALA A 47 -1.97 27.64 25.75
C ALA A 47 -0.89 26.62 25.35
N LEU A 48 -0.51 25.72 26.27
CA LEU A 48 0.50 24.70 25.99
C LEU A 48 0.04 23.71 24.93
N THR A 49 -1.24 23.31 24.96
CA THR A 49 -1.80 22.38 23.96
C THR A 49 -1.71 22.96 22.55
N PHE A 50 -2.08 24.23 22.37
CA PHE A 50 -1.95 24.89 21.06
C PHE A 50 -0.50 25.00 20.60
N GLU A 51 0.43 25.27 21.51
CA GLU A 51 1.87 25.34 21.21
C GLU A 51 2.44 23.98 20.78
N VAL A 52 2.07 22.89 21.47
CA VAL A 52 2.45 21.53 21.09
C VAL A 52 1.88 21.18 19.71
N PHE A 53 0.60 21.42 19.47
CA PHE A 53 0.00 21.16 18.16
C PHE A 53 0.66 21.97 17.04
N TYR A 54 0.97 23.25 17.29
CA TYR A 54 1.64 24.11 16.31
C TYR A 54 3.06 23.63 16.01
N SER A 55 3.88 23.39 17.04
CA SER A 55 5.27 22.95 16.89
C SER A 55 5.36 21.59 16.20
N ARG A 56 4.56 20.60 16.63
CA ARG A 56 4.51 19.26 16.01
C ARG A 56 4.05 19.31 14.56
N SER A 57 3.08 20.16 14.26
CA SER A 57 2.62 20.41 12.89
C SER A 57 3.70 21.04 12.02
N TYR A 58 4.41 22.04 12.56
CA TYR A 58 5.48 22.74 11.86
C TYR A 58 6.67 21.82 11.58
N ASP A 59 7.08 21.00 12.56
CA ASP A 59 8.16 20.02 12.41
C ASP A 59 7.84 18.96 11.35
N MET A 60 6.59 18.48 11.31
CA MET A 60 6.13 17.54 10.30
C MET A 60 6.19 18.14 8.89
N LEU A 61 5.70 19.38 8.72
CA LEU A 61 5.69 20.05 7.41
C LEU A 61 7.10 20.36 6.90
N ASN A 62 8.06 20.61 7.79
CA ASN A 62 9.46 20.87 7.43
C ASN A 62 10.31 19.60 7.35
N ASN A 63 9.72 18.41 7.51
CA ASN A 63 10.46 17.17 7.46
C ASN A 63 10.83 16.80 6.01
N TYR A 64 12.12 16.89 5.68
CA TYR A 64 12.64 16.59 4.35
C TYR A 64 12.32 15.16 3.85
N VAL A 65 12.19 14.19 4.75
CA VAL A 65 11.90 12.80 4.38
C VAL A 65 10.46 12.64 3.89
N LEU A 66 9.53 13.45 4.38
CA LEU A 66 8.12 13.41 3.95
C LEU A 66 7.93 13.94 2.53
N LEU A 67 8.90 14.65 1.95
CA LEU A 67 8.90 14.98 0.51
C LEU A 67 8.93 13.73 -0.38
N ALA A 68 9.38 12.58 0.14
CA ALA A 68 9.31 11.31 -0.58
C ALA A 68 7.86 10.81 -0.78
N VAL A 69 6.93 11.20 0.11
CA VAL A 69 5.54 10.71 0.08
C VAL A 69 4.84 11.09 -1.22
N PRO A 70 4.74 12.38 -1.63
CA PRO A 70 4.12 12.73 -2.91
C PRO A 70 4.79 12.06 -4.11
N GLY A 71 6.12 11.90 -4.10
CA GLY A 71 6.86 11.25 -5.17
C GLY A 71 6.48 9.77 -5.34
N PHE A 72 6.47 9.00 -4.25
CA PHE A 72 6.06 7.59 -4.28
C PHE A 72 4.58 7.43 -4.59
N VAL A 73 3.71 8.30 -4.05
CA VAL A 73 2.28 8.27 -4.39
C VAL A 73 2.07 8.57 -5.88
N LEU A 74 2.77 9.55 -6.45
CA LEU A 74 2.68 9.87 -7.87
C LEU A 74 3.15 8.70 -8.72
N MET A 75 4.28 8.09 -8.35
CA MET A 75 4.81 6.88 -9.00
C MET A 75 3.74 5.77 -9.04
N GLY A 76 3.13 5.46 -7.89
CA GLY A 76 2.09 4.46 -7.77
C GLY A 76 0.83 4.80 -8.56
N ALA A 77 0.35 6.04 -8.45
CA ALA A 77 -0.85 6.49 -9.13
C ALA A 77 -0.70 6.49 -10.65
N VAL A 78 0.47 6.86 -11.20
CA VAL A 78 0.72 6.77 -12.65
C VAL A 78 0.72 5.30 -13.09
N LEU A 79 1.35 4.39 -12.33
CA LEU A 79 1.37 2.96 -12.67
C LEU A 79 -0.04 2.35 -12.66
N GLU A 80 -0.83 2.68 -11.64
CA GLU A 80 -2.22 2.26 -11.50
C GLU A 80 -3.08 2.77 -12.66
N HIS A 81 -3.14 4.10 -12.86
CA HIS A 81 -4.00 4.70 -13.89
C HIS A 81 -3.50 4.46 -15.32
N SER A 82 -2.26 4.01 -15.51
CA SER A 82 -1.74 3.61 -16.82
C SER A 82 -2.26 2.25 -17.29
N GLY A 83 -2.99 1.50 -16.48
CA GLY A 83 -3.48 0.17 -16.89
C GLY A 83 -2.40 -0.93 -16.87
N ALA A 84 -1.22 -0.64 -16.32
CA ALA A 84 -0.09 -1.57 -16.35
C ALA A 84 -0.34 -2.79 -15.45
N ALA A 85 -1.02 -2.57 -14.32
CA ALA A 85 -1.37 -3.63 -13.37
C ALA A 85 -2.42 -4.60 -13.94
N GLU A 86 -3.41 -4.10 -14.69
CA GLU A 86 -4.39 -4.91 -15.42
C GLU A 86 -3.70 -5.81 -16.45
N GLY A 87 -2.74 -5.26 -17.21
CA GLY A 87 -1.95 -6.05 -18.17
C GLY A 87 -1.14 -7.16 -17.49
N VAL A 88 -0.56 -6.90 -16.32
CA VAL A 88 0.11 -7.92 -15.51
C VAL A 88 -0.88 -8.98 -15.01
N PHE A 89 -2.09 -8.57 -14.60
CA PHE A 89 -3.14 -9.51 -14.18
C PHE A 89 -3.52 -10.48 -15.29
N GLU A 90 -3.74 -9.99 -16.51
CA GLU A 90 -4.11 -10.82 -17.66
C GLU A 90 -3.05 -11.87 -17.99
N GLU A 91 -1.77 -11.49 -17.95
CA GLU A 91 -0.67 -12.41 -18.21
C GLU A 91 -0.48 -13.42 -17.06
N LEU A 92 -0.59 -12.98 -15.79
CA LEU A 92 -0.60 -13.87 -14.63
C LEU A 92 -1.77 -14.84 -14.71
N TYR A 93 -2.94 -14.36 -15.10
CA TYR A 93 -4.13 -15.17 -15.30
C TYR A 93 -3.87 -16.30 -16.31
N VAL A 94 -3.33 -15.98 -17.50
CA VAL A 94 -3.04 -16.98 -18.54
C VAL A 94 -1.97 -17.98 -18.09
N TRP A 95 -1.02 -17.54 -17.26
CA TRP A 95 0.04 -18.38 -16.72
C TRP A 95 -0.50 -19.37 -15.67
N PHE A 96 -1.34 -18.90 -14.75
CA PHE A 96 -1.90 -19.70 -13.66
C PHE A 96 -3.22 -20.43 -14.01
N ALA A 97 -3.80 -20.22 -15.18
CA ALA A 97 -5.08 -20.80 -15.60
C ALA A 97 -5.16 -22.33 -15.46
N GLY A 98 -4.04 -23.05 -15.57
CA GLY A 98 -4.02 -24.51 -15.46
C GLY A 98 -4.10 -25.08 -14.03
N LEU A 99 -3.95 -24.23 -13.01
CA LEU A 99 -3.81 -24.65 -11.62
C LEU A 99 -5.11 -24.45 -10.84
N ARG A 100 -5.43 -25.42 -9.96
CA ARG A 100 -6.51 -25.26 -8.96
C ARG A 100 -6.11 -24.15 -8.00
N GLY A 101 -6.99 -23.16 -7.79
CA GLY A 101 -6.62 -21.95 -7.04
C GLY A 101 -5.72 -20.97 -7.79
N GLY A 102 -5.45 -21.21 -9.08
CA GLY A 102 -4.54 -20.37 -9.87
C GLY A 102 -4.96 -18.89 -9.93
N LEU A 103 -6.26 -18.60 -9.93
CA LEU A 103 -6.76 -17.22 -9.88
C LEU A 103 -6.41 -16.52 -8.57
N ALA A 104 -6.64 -17.21 -7.44
CA ALA A 104 -6.34 -16.66 -6.13
C ALA A 104 -4.84 -16.45 -5.94
N LEU A 105 -4.00 -17.36 -6.46
CA LEU A 105 -2.55 -17.18 -6.50
C LEU A 105 -2.13 -15.99 -7.35
N ALA A 106 -2.70 -15.86 -8.56
CA ALA A 106 -2.46 -14.71 -9.42
C ALA A 106 -2.86 -13.40 -8.72
N THR A 107 -3.95 -13.39 -7.95
CA THR A 107 -4.37 -12.22 -7.15
C THR A 107 -3.36 -11.86 -6.06
N ILE A 108 -2.81 -12.83 -5.32
CA ILE A 108 -1.77 -12.55 -4.32
C ILE A 108 -0.49 -12.03 -4.98
N ILE A 109 -0.05 -12.65 -6.08
CA ILE A 109 1.18 -12.23 -6.79
C ILE A 109 1.00 -10.84 -7.39
N LEU A 110 -0.13 -10.57 -8.03
CA LEU A 110 -0.46 -9.23 -8.50
C LEU A 110 -0.51 -8.25 -7.33
N GLY A 111 -1.14 -8.62 -6.23
CA GLY A 111 -1.19 -7.83 -5.00
C GLY A 111 0.21 -7.48 -4.49
N THR A 112 1.15 -8.42 -4.50
CA THR A 112 2.56 -8.19 -4.15
C THR A 112 3.24 -7.18 -5.08
N ILE A 113 3.00 -7.30 -6.38
CA ILE A 113 3.59 -6.40 -7.39
C ILE A 113 3.01 -4.99 -7.25
N VAL A 114 1.69 -4.88 -7.12
CA VAL A 114 0.96 -3.61 -6.95
C VAL A 114 1.27 -2.99 -5.59
N ALA A 115 1.44 -3.80 -4.54
CA ALA A 115 1.86 -3.34 -3.22
C ALA A 115 3.18 -2.59 -3.28
N ALA A 116 4.14 -3.13 -4.05
CA ALA A 116 5.43 -2.52 -4.27
C ALA A 116 5.40 -1.27 -5.16
N THR A 117 4.26 -0.87 -5.73
CA THR A 117 4.18 0.32 -6.59
C THR A 117 3.28 1.39 -6.02
N VAL A 118 2.13 1.00 -5.45
CA VAL A 118 1.06 1.91 -5.03
C VAL A 118 1.21 2.32 -3.57
N GLY A 119 1.67 1.43 -2.69
CA GLY A 119 1.88 1.73 -1.26
C GLY A 119 0.62 2.15 -0.48
N VAL A 120 -0.58 2.07 -1.08
CA VAL A 120 -1.87 2.48 -0.51
C VAL A 120 -2.87 1.33 -0.59
N ILE A 121 -3.31 0.85 0.57
CA ILE A 121 -4.25 -0.28 0.70
C ILE A 121 -5.52 -0.06 -0.11
N ALA A 122 -6.14 1.12 0.02
CA ALA A 122 -7.43 1.39 -0.59
C ALA A 122 -7.39 1.25 -2.12
N ALA A 123 -6.33 1.73 -2.75
CA ALA A 123 -6.12 1.62 -4.18
C ALA A 123 -5.86 0.17 -4.60
N SER A 124 -4.90 -0.51 -3.97
CA SER A 124 -4.57 -1.90 -4.30
C SER A 124 -5.75 -2.86 -4.10
N VAL A 125 -6.49 -2.73 -2.99
CA VAL A 125 -7.69 -3.55 -2.74
C VAL A 125 -8.78 -3.25 -3.77
N THR A 126 -9.01 -1.98 -4.11
CA THR A 126 -10.02 -1.61 -5.12
C THR A 126 -9.68 -2.19 -6.48
N LEU A 127 -8.43 -2.05 -6.92
CA LEU A 127 -7.94 -2.63 -8.17
C LEU A 127 -8.13 -4.15 -8.21
N LEU A 128 -7.64 -4.86 -7.19
CA LEU A 128 -7.78 -6.32 -7.12
C LEU A 128 -9.25 -6.77 -7.02
N THR A 129 -10.08 -5.98 -6.34
CA THR A 129 -11.53 -6.25 -6.26
C THR A 129 -12.16 -6.10 -7.64
N LEU A 130 -11.90 -5.03 -8.37
CA LEU A 130 -12.51 -4.78 -9.68
C LEU A 130 -12.01 -5.75 -10.76
N THR A 131 -10.74 -6.16 -10.69
CA THR A 131 -10.11 -7.01 -11.70
C THR A 131 -10.27 -8.51 -11.41
N ALA A 132 -9.99 -8.93 -10.18
CA ALA A 132 -9.88 -10.35 -9.85
C ALA A 132 -11.15 -10.95 -9.25
N LEU A 133 -11.89 -10.23 -8.40
CA LEU A 133 -13.03 -10.78 -7.68
C LEU A 133 -14.16 -11.27 -8.61
N PRO A 134 -14.64 -10.49 -9.61
CA PRO A 134 -15.65 -10.96 -10.55
C PRO A 134 -15.20 -12.21 -11.31
N SER A 135 -13.92 -12.25 -11.71
CA SER A 135 -13.35 -13.36 -12.46
C SER A 135 -13.32 -14.68 -11.67
N MET A 136 -13.12 -14.60 -10.34
CA MET A 136 -13.16 -15.75 -9.43
C MET A 136 -14.60 -16.21 -9.19
N VAL A 137 -15.50 -15.27 -8.86
CA VAL A 137 -16.90 -15.59 -8.54
C VAL A 137 -17.63 -16.19 -9.75
N ASN A 138 -17.45 -15.62 -10.94
CA ASN A 138 -18.07 -16.13 -12.18
C ASN A 138 -17.59 -17.54 -12.55
N ARG A 139 -16.45 -17.98 -12.01
CA ARG A 139 -15.88 -19.31 -12.24
C ARG A 139 -16.18 -20.31 -11.11
N GLY A 140 -17.04 -19.94 -10.17
CA GLY A 140 -17.46 -20.82 -9.08
C GLY A 140 -16.42 -20.97 -7.97
N TYR A 141 -15.51 -20.00 -7.80
CA TYR A 141 -14.70 -19.95 -6.59
C TYR A 141 -15.58 -19.67 -5.38
N ASP A 142 -15.23 -20.26 -4.24
CA ASP A 142 -15.83 -19.91 -2.97
C ASP A 142 -15.63 -18.41 -2.68
N ARG A 143 -16.72 -17.74 -2.28
CA ARG A 143 -16.73 -16.28 -2.09
C ARG A 143 -15.81 -15.85 -0.94
N ALA A 144 -15.68 -16.67 0.11
CA ALA A 144 -14.81 -16.35 1.24
C ALA A 144 -13.34 -16.47 0.85
N LEU A 145 -12.96 -17.49 0.07
CA LEU A 145 -11.61 -17.60 -0.49
C LEU A 145 -11.28 -16.44 -1.44
N ALA A 146 -12.19 -16.10 -2.35
CA ALA A 146 -11.99 -15.03 -3.32
C ALA A 146 -11.87 -13.65 -2.66
N ALA A 147 -12.77 -13.33 -1.73
CA ALA A 147 -12.70 -12.09 -0.95
C ALA A 147 -11.44 -12.06 -0.07
N GLY A 148 -11.12 -13.18 0.59
CA GLY A 148 -9.92 -13.32 1.41
C GLY A 148 -8.62 -13.10 0.62
N ALA A 149 -8.52 -13.65 -0.60
CA ALA A 149 -7.35 -13.46 -1.47
C ALA A 149 -7.19 -12.00 -1.90
N VAL A 150 -8.29 -11.31 -2.22
CA VAL A 150 -8.27 -9.88 -2.57
C VAL A 150 -7.88 -9.01 -1.37
N CYS A 151 -8.48 -9.25 -0.20
CA CYS A 151 -8.15 -8.52 1.03
C CYS A 151 -6.69 -8.76 1.44
N ALA A 152 -6.24 -10.01 1.44
CA ALA A 152 -4.87 -10.37 1.77
C ALA A 152 -3.88 -9.73 0.80
N GLY A 153 -4.08 -9.91 -0.52
CA GLY A 153 -3.21 -9.36 -1.56
C GLY A 153 -3.14 -7.83 -1.53
N GLY A 154 -4.27 -7.14 -1.36
CA GLY A 154 -4.31 -5.68 -1.33
C GLY A 154 -3.74 -5.08 -0.05
N SER A 155 -3.83 -5.80 1.08
CA SER A 155 -3.23 -5.35 2.36
C SER A 155 -1.70 -5.41 2.38
N LEU A 156 -1.07 -6.17 1.47
CA LEU A 156 0.39 -6.25 1.35
C LEU A 156 1.03 -4.88 1.03
N GLY A 157 0.27 -3.93 0.48
CA GLY A 157 0.72 -2.56 0.18
C GLY A 157 1.25 -1.78 1.39
N ILE A 158 0.89 -2.20 2.61
CA ILE A 158 1.45 -1.59 3.83
C ILE A 158 2.90 -2.01 4.06
N LEU A 159 3.21 -3.26 3.75
CA LEU A 159 4.43 -3.92 4.19
C LEU A 159 5.50 -3.96 3.09
N ILE A 160 5.09 -4.17 1.83
CA ILE A 160 6.04 -4.33 0.73
C ILE A 160 6.55 -2.96 0.25
N PRO A 161 7.88 -2.71 0.27
CA PRO A 161 8.47 -1.46 -0.17
C PRO A 161 8.30 -1.16 -1.68
N PRO A 162 8.30 0.13 -2.11
CA PRO A 162 8.14 1.36 -1.32
C PRO A 162 6.73 1.53 -0.71
N SER A 163 6.65 1.48 0.62
CA SER A 163 5.41 1.70 1.36
C SER A 163 5.41 3.09 2.00
N ILE A 164 4.37 3.86 1.70
CA ILE A 164 4.18 5.22 2.23
C ILE A 164 4.05 5.20 3.75
N MET A 165 3.42 4.16 4.32
CA MET A 165 3.27 4.01 5.77
C MET A 165 4.63 3.90 6.48
N LEU A 166 5.58 3.17 5.90
CA LEU A 166 6.94 3.06 6.45
C LEU A 166 7.72 4.37 6.34
N VAL A 167 7.51 5.13 5.25
CA VAL A 167 8.14 6.44 5.06
C VAL A 167 7.69 7.45 6.13
N ILE A 168 6.41 7.41 6.54
CA ILE A 168 5.89 8.27 7.62
C ILE A 168 6.37 7.78 8.98
N TYR A 169 6.32 6.46 9.21
CA TYR A 169 6.64 5.89 10.52
C TYR A 169 8.11 6.10 10.89
N GLY A 170 9.04 6.05 9.92
CA GLY A 170 10.47 6.22 10.18
C GLY A 170 10.80 7.48 11.01
N PRO A 171 10.48 8.69 10.52
CA PRO A 171 10.70 9.93 11.28
C PRO A 171 9.99 9.95 12.63
N MET A 172 8.77 9.41 12.74
CA MET A 172 8.02 9.37 14.00
C MET A 172 8.68 8.45 15.04
N ALA A 173 9.22 7.33 14.59
CA ALA A 173 9.96 6.38 15.43
C ALA A 173 11.44 6.76 15.62
N ASN A 174 11.90 7.88 15.05
CA ASN A 174 13.31 8.28 15.00
C ASN A 174 14.22 7.19 14.39
N ILE A 175 13.72 6.45 13.40
CA ILE A 175 14.43 5.40 12.67
C ILE A 175 14.63 5.83 11.21
N SER A 176 15.77 5.48 10.63
CA SER A 176 16.04 5.71 9.21
C SER A 176 15.01 4.98 8.33
N VAL A 177 14.33 5.74 7.46
CA VAL A 177 13.36 5.20 6.49
C VAL A 177 13.99 4.14 5.58
N GLY A 178 15.22 4.37 5.10
CA GLY A 178 15.90 3.38 4.25
C GLY A 178 16.10 2.04 4.95
N LYS A 179 16.49 2.06 6.23
CA LYS A 179 16.60 0.83 7.05
C LYS A 179 15.25 0.17 7.27
N MET A 180 14.20 0.96 7.48
CA MET A 180 12.85 0.45 7.67
C MET A 180 12.31 -0.22 6.39
N LEU A 181 12.51 0.40 5.23
CA LEU A 181 12.17 -0.17 3.92
C LEU A 181 12.94 -1.48 3.68
N PHE A 182 14.24 -1.52 4.00
CA PHE A 182 15.05 -2.74 3.89
C PHE A 182 14.53 -3.85 4.82
N ALA A 183 14.26 -3.50 6.09
CA ALA A 183 13.75 -4.44 7.08
C ALA A 183 12.36 -4.99 6.73
N ALA A 184 11.53 -4.22 6.03
CA ALA A 184 10.18 -4.62 5.63
C ALA A 184 10.15 -5.55 4.40
N PHE A 185 11.23 -5.60 3.61
CA PHE A 185 11.32 -6.44 2.42
C PHE A 185 11.09 -7.92 2.75
N LEU A 186 11.90 -8.48 3.67
CA LEU A 186 11.81 -9.88 4.06
C LEU A 186 10.43 -10.29 4.62
N PRO A 187 9.85 -9.61 5.63
CA PRO A 187 8.54 -9.97 6.15
C PRO A 187 7.42 -9.78 5.11
N GLY A 188 7.53 -8.80 4.21
CA GLY A 188 6.58 -8.59 3.11
C GLY A 188 6.48 -9.81 2.19
N PHE A 189 7.61 -10.28 1.68
CA PHE A 189 7.67 -11.47 0.83
C PHE A 189 7.37 -12.76 1.60
N PHE A 190 7.77 -12.85 2.87
CA PHE A 190 7.40 -13.98 3.71
C PHE A 190 5.88 -14.09 3.90
N LEU A 191 5.20 -12.97 4.14
CA LEU A 191 3.75 -12.93 4.30
C LEU A 191 3.03 -13.26 2.98
N SER A 192 3.48 -12.68 1.87
CA SER A 192 2.97 -13.02 0.53
C SER A 192 3.14 -14.52 0.22
N GLY A 193 4.32 -15.07 0.51
CA GLY A 193 4.61 -16.50 0.36
C GLY A 193 3.72 -17.37 1.24
N SER A 194 3.45 -16.94 2.47
CA SER A 194 2.54 -17.62 3.41
C SER A 194 1.10 -17.62 2.89
N TYR A 195 0.63 -16.52 2.30
CA TYR A 195 -0.70 -16.47 1.65
C TYR A 195 -0.77 -17.40 0.44
N CYS A 196 0.25 -17.43 -0.41
CA CYS A 196 0.33 -18.36 -1.52
C CYS A 196 0.31 -19.82 -1.04
N LEU A 197 1.11 -20.14 -0.02
CA LEU A 197 1.15 -21.49 0.56
C LEU A 197 -0.21 -21.89 1.13
N TYR A 198 -0.87 -20.99 1.88
CA TYR A 198 -2.21 -21.24 2.41
C TYR A 198 -3.22 -21.53 1.30
N ILE A 199 -3.22 -20.76 0.20
CA ILE A 199 -4.10 -20.99 -0.95
C ILE A 199 -3.80 -22.35 -1.59
N ILE A 200 -2.53 -22.69 -1.84
CA ILE A 200 -2.13 -23.98 -2.41
C ILE A 200 -2.64 -25.14 -1.55
N VAL A 201 -2.37 -25.09 -0.24
CA VAL A 201 -2.78 -26.14 0.71
C VAL A 201 -4.30 -26.26 0.75
N ARG A 202 -5.03 -25.14 0.85
CA ARG A 202 -6.50 -25.15 0.89
C ARG A 202 -7.12 -25.67 -0.39
N CYS A 203 -6.61 -25.27 -1.56
CA CYS A 203 -7.10 -25.74 -2.86
C CYS A 203 -6.73 -27.20 -3.14
N PHE A 204 -5.65 -27.71 -2.55
CA PHE A 204 -5.30 -29.13 -2.62
C PHE A 204 -6.21 -29.99 -1.73
N LEU A 205 -6.46 -29.56 -0.49
CA LEU A 205 -7.32 -30.28 0.46
C LEU A 205 -8.82 -30.21 0.11
N GLN A 206 -9.27 -29.10 -0.49
CA GLN A 206 -10.67 -28.89 -0.85
C GLN A 206 -10.79 -28.46 -2.33
N PRO A 207 -10.63 -29.37 -3.30
CA PRO A 207 -10.60 -29.01 -4.73
C PRO A 207 -11.85 -28.30 -5.24
N GLN A 208 -12.98 -28.47 -4.55
CA GLN A 208 -14.28 -27.88 -4.88
C GLN A 208 -14.37 -26.36 -4.66
N ILE A 209 -13.51 -25.77 -3.81
CA ILE A 209 -13.59 -24.33 -3.48
C ILE A 209 -12.94 -23.44 -4.55
N ALA A 210 -12.12 -24.02 -5.42
CA ALA A 210 -11.33 -23.30 -6.42
C ALA A 210 -11.13 -24.18 -7.66
N PRO A 211 -12.18 -24.35 -8.48
CA PRO A 211 -12.10 -25.20 -9.66
C PRO A 211 -10.99 -24.72 -10.62
N ALA A 212 -10.29 -25.67 -11.22
CA ALA A 212 -9.34 -25.39 -12.30
C ALA A 212 -10.10 -24.95 -13.56
N VAL A 213 -9.49 -24.06 -14.36
CA VAL A 213 -10.09 -23.61 -15.62
C VAL A 213 -10.24 -24.81 -16.57
N PRO A 214 -11.45 -25.05 -17.14
CA PRO A 214 -11.65 -26.12 -18.12
C PRO A 214 -10.68 -25.96 -19.31
N PRO A 215 -10.09 -27.04 -19.83
CA PRO A 215 -9.20 -26.98 -20.98
C PRO A 215 -10.01 -26.72 -22.27
N GLY A 216 -10.37 -25.46 -22.52
CA GLY A 216 -11.20 -25.06 -23.66
C GLY A 216 -10.69 -23.86 -24.48
N GLU A 217 -9.81 -23.03 -23.93
CA GLU A 217 -9.16 -21.94 -24.67
C GLU A 217 -7.72 -22.32 -25.00
N LYS A 218 -7.31 -22.08 -26.25
CA LYS A 218 -5.97 -22.38 -26.79
C LYS A 218 -4.89 -22.02 -25.78
N ARG A 219 -4.26 -23.04 -25.19
CA ARG A 219 -3.11 -22.83 -24.30
C ARG A 219 -1.95 -22.38 -25.18
N ASP A 220 -1.62 -21.09 -25.13
CA ASP A 220 -0.35 -20.60 -25.66
C ASP A 220 0.79 -21.50 -25.14
N PRO A 221 1.80 -21.83 -25.98
CA PRO A 221 2.95 -22.60 -25.54
C PRO A 221 3.59 -21.99 -24.30
N PHE A 222 4.10 -22.81 -23.38
CA PHE A 222 4.69 -22.33 -22.12
C PHE A 222 5.73 -21.23 -22.33
N LEU A 223 6.56 -21.36 -23.38
CA LEU A 223 7.56 -20.36 -23.76
C LEU A 223 6.97 -19.00 -24.19
N VAL A 224 5.80 -19.03 -24.84
CA VAL A 224 5.09 -17.80 -25.27
C VAL A 224 4.45 -17.13 -24.07
N LYS A 225 3.84 -17.92 -23.17
CA LYS A 225 3.25 -17.43 -21.91
C LYS A 225 4.28 -16.78 -21.00
N THR A 226 5.42 -17.44 -20.77
CA THR A 226 6.49 -16.90 -19.93
C THR A 226 7.10 -15.65 -20.53
N ARG A 227 7.27 -15.60 -21.86
CA ARG A 227 7.78 -14.40 -22.54
C ARG A 227 6.83 -13.21 -22.39
N LYS A 228 5.52 -13.39 -22.61
CA LYS A 228 4.53 -12.32 -22.45
C LYS A 228 4.48 -11.81 -21.01
N LEU A 229 4.45 -12.72 -20.04
CA LEU A 229 4.51 -12.38 -18.61
C LEU A 229 5.78 -11.59 -18.25
N ALA A 230 6.95 -12.03 -18.73
CA ALA A 230 8.21 -11.35 -18.50
C ALA A 230 8.25 -9.95 -19.11
N VAL A 231 7.66 -9.76 -20.29
CA VAL A 231 7.55 -8.44 -20.94
C VAL A 231 6.60 -7.52 -20.17
N ALA A 232 5.50 -8.04 -19.62
CA ALA A 232 4.55 -7.25 -18.84
C ALA A 232 5.12 -6.84 -17.47
N ILE A 233 5.73 -7.78 -16.74
CA ILE A 233 6.25 -7.55 -15.38
C ILE A 233 7.63 -6.87 -15.40
N GLY A 234 8.45 -7.14 -16.42
CA GLY A 234 9.85 -6.73 -16.49
C GLY A 234 10.09 -5.23 -16.24
N PRO A 235 9.41 -4.31 -16.95
CA PRO A 235 9.60 -2.88 -16.75
C PRO A 235 9.24 -2.43 -15.33
N LEU A 236 8.18 -3.01 -14.76
CA LEU A 236 7.69 -2.67 -13.42
C LEU A 236 8.67 -3.15 -12.35
N CYS A 237 9.09 -4.42 -12.42
CA CYS A 237 10.10 -4.97 -11.53
C CYS A 237 11.43 -4.23 -11.66
N PHE A 238 11.86 -3.88 -12.87
CA PHE A 238 13.08 -3.11 -13.07
C PHE A 238 13.01 -1.75 -12.37
N LEU A 239 11.89 -1.03 -12.52
CA LEU A 239 11.68 0.26 -11.87
C LEU A 239 11.72 0.13 -10.34
N ILE A 240 10.98 -0.83 -9.77
CA ILE A 240 10.95 -1.07 -8.32
C ILE A 240 12.33 -1.45 -7.80
N LEU A 241 13.03 -2.37 -8.47
CA LEU A 241 14.36 -2.82 -8.05
C LEU A 241 15.41 -1.72 -8.21
N ALA A 242 15.30 -0.85 -9.21
CA ALA A 242 16.19 0.29 -9.36
C ALA A 242 15.99 1.30 -8.23
N VAL A 243 14.74 1.64 -7.91
CA VAL A 243 14.39 2.55 -6.81
C VAL A 243 14.81 1.95 -5.46
N LEU A 244 14.41 0.72 -5.14
CA LEU A 244 14.79 0.07 -3.88
C LEU A 244 16.29 -0.21 -3.80
N GLY A 245 16.90 -0.64 -4.90
CA GLY A 245 18.34 -0.88 -4.98
C GLY A 245 19.13 0.40 -4.67
N SER A 246 18.78 1.53 -5.29
CA SER A 246 19.45 2.80 -5.00
C SER A 246 19.33 3.24 -3.53
N ILE A 247 18.20 2.96 -2.87
CA ILE A 247 18.01 3.21 -1.43
C ILE A 247 18.85 2.24 -0.59
N PHE A 248 18.81 0.94 -0.91
CA PHE A 248 19.47 -0.11 -0.12
C PHE A 248 20.99 -0.05 -0.20
N PHE A 249 21.52 0.29 -1.37
CA PHE A 249 22.95 0.52 -1.56
C PHE A 249 23.40 1.92 -1.11
N GLY A 250 22.49 2.76 -0.61
CA GLY A 250 22.81 4.10 -0.11
C GLY A 250 23.25 5.09 -1.20
N ILE A 251 22.93 4.79 -2.47
CA ILE A 251 23.25 5.65 -3.62
C ILE A 251 22.36 6.89 -3.62
N ALA A 252 21.09 6.72 -3.25
CA ALA A 252 20.10 7.79 -3.19
C ALA A 252 19.32 7.74 -1.87
N SER A 253 18.96 8.91 -1.36
CA SER A 253 17.99 9.03 -0.27
C SER A 253 16.58 8.61 -0.74
N PRO A 254 15.67 8.23 0.17
CA PRO A 254 14.29 7.91 -0.20
C PRO A 254 13.59 9.03 -0.98
N THR A 255 13.90 10.30 -0.68
CA THR A 255 13.34 11.47 -1.36
C THR A 255 13.84 11.58 -2.80
N GLU A 256 15.14 11.41 -3.03
CA GLU A 256 15.73 11.41 -4.38
C GLU A 256 15.22 10.22 -5.21
N ALA A 257 15.17 9.04 -4.59
CA ALA A 257 14.66 7.83 -5.23
C ALA A 257 13.18 7.96 -5.61
N ALA A 258 12.36 8.60 -4.77
CA ALA A 258 10.96 8.90 -5.08
C ALA A 258 10.83 9.87 -6.27
N GLY A 259 11.64 10.92 -6.31
CA GLY A 259 11.65 11.88 -7.43
C GLY A 259 12.03 11.21 -8.75
N VAL A 260 13.16 10.50 -8.77
CA VAL A 260 13.62 9.77 -9.98
C VAL A 260 12.64 8.68 -10.38
N GLY A 261 12.07 7.93 -9.41
CA GLY A 261 11.07 6.89 -9.65
C GLY A 261 9.79 7.43 -10.28
N SER A 262 9.28 8.55 -9.77
CA SER A 262 8.10 9.22 -10.35
C SER A 262 8.34 9.69 -11.79
N LEU A 263 9.52 10.25 -12.06
CA LEU A 263 9.90 10.68 -13.40
C LEU A 263 10.06 9.48 -14.36
N ALA A 264 10.75 8.43 -13.92
CA ALA A 264 10.93 7.20 -14.68
C ALA A 264 9.58 6.56 -15.02
N THR A 265 8.61 6.63 -14.12
CA THR A 265 7.27 6.11 -14.34
C THR A 265 6.50 6.92 -15.39
N LEU A 266 6.62 8.25 -15.37
CA LEU A 266 6.03 9.09 -16.43
C LEU A 266 6.63 8.77 -17.79
N ILE A 267 7.95 8.57 -17.86
CA ILE A 267 8.65 8.14 -19.08
C ILE A 267 8.16 6.76 -19.52
N LEU A 268 7.98 5.83 -18.60
CA LEU A 268 7.48 4.49 -18.89
C LEU A 268 6.04 4.53 -19.46
N ALA A 269 5.17 5.35 -18.86
CA ALA A 269 3.81 5.56 -19.35
C ALA A 269 3.80 6.21 -20.74
N ALA A 270 4.70 7.16 -20.99
CA ALA A 270 4.86 7.79 -22.31
C ALA A 270 5.36 6.79 -23.37
N ALA A 271 6.34 5.97 -23.03
CA ALA A 271 6.89 4.93 -23.92
C ALA A 271 5.83 3.90 -24.33
N HIS A 272 4.90 3.57 -23.42
CA HIS A 272 3.76 2.69 -23.70
C HIS A 272 2.58 3.41 -24.37
N ARG A 273 2.70 4.69 -24.70
CA ARG A 273 1.64 5.54 -25.27
C ARG A 273 0.37 5.59 -24.42
N ARG A 274 0.52 5.48 -23.10
CA ARG A 274 -0.58 5.56 -22.14
C ARG A 274 -0.60 6.87 -21.37
N LEU A 275 0.40 7.73 -21.59
CA LEU A 275 0.44 9.05 -20.98
C LEU A 275 -0.48 10.02 -21.73
N ASP A 276 -1.60 10.36 -21.10
CA ASP A 276 -2.50 11.41 -21.56
C ASP A 276 -2.81 12.42 -20.43
N MET A 277 -3.52 13.49 -20.79
CA MET A 277 -3.88 14.54 -19.83
C MET A 277 -4.89 14.05 -18.78
N GLU A 278 -5.67 13.02 -19.08
CA GLU A 278 -6.64 12.46 -18.14
C GLU A 278 -5.93 11.67 -17.04
N LEU A 279 -4.97 10.82 -17.41
CA LEU A 279 -4.08 10.10 -16.51
C LEU A 279 -3.33 11.07 -15.61
N LEU A 280 -2.73 12.13 -16.18
CA LEU A 280 -2.01 13.13 -15.39
C LEU A 280 -2.92 13.80 -14.35
N LYS A 281 -4.15 14.17 -14.73
CA LYS A 281 -5.13 14.74 -13.79
C LYS A 281 -5.52 13.75 -12.69
N LYS A 282 -5.79 12.49 -13.05
CA LYS A 282 -6.14 11.43 -12.08
C LYS A 282 -4.98 11.14 -11.12
N ALA A 283 -3.77 11.02 -11.65
CA ALA A 283 -2.56 10.76 -10.87
C ALA A 283 -2.25 11.94 -9.93
N ALA A 284 -2.32 13.19 -10.42
CA ALA A 284 -2.12 14.37 -9.59
C ALA A 284 -3.18 14.51 -8.49
N ALA A 285 -4.47 14.31 -8.82
CA ALA A 285 -5.56 14.35 -7.84
C ALA A 285 -5.39 13.27 -6.75
N THR A 286 -5.03 12.04 -7.15
CA THR A 286 -4.73 10.95 -6.22
C THR A 286 -3.53 11.31 -5.35
N THR A 287 -2.49 11.89 -5.93
CA THR A 287 -1.27 12.31 -5.23
C THR A 287 -1.57 13.35 -4.16
N VAL A 288 -2.29 14.42 -4.50
CA VAL A 288 -2.66 15.48 -3.55
C VAL A 288 -3.54 14.92 -2.44
N LYS A 289 -4.54 14.09 -2.77
CA LYS A 289 -5.47 13.51 -1.79
C LYS A 289 -4.76 12.60 -0.81
N VAL A 290 -3.98 11.63 -1.30
CA VAL A 290 -3.29 10.66 -0.45
C VAL A 290 -2.18 11.34 0.36
N SER A 291 -1.40 12.23 -0.25
CA SER A 291 -0.34 12.97 0.48
C SER A 291 -0.94 13.86 1.57
N GLY A 292 -2.05 14.55 1.29
CA GLY A 292 -2.76 15.35 2.29
C GLY A 292 -3.30 14.51 3.44
N MET A 293 -3.91 13.35 3.15
CA MET A 293 -4.37 12.41 4.18
C MET A 293 -3.20 11.92 5.05
N VAL A 294 -2.08 11.57 4.43
CA VAL A 294 -0.87 11.11 5.09
C VAL A 294 -0.29 12.17 6.02
N LEU A 295 -0.09 13.40 5.52
CA LEU A 295 0.45 14.49 6.31
C LEU A 295 -0.48 14.85 7.47
N LEU A 296 -1.79 14.88 7.23
CA LEU A 296 -2.78 15.13 8.28
C LEU A 296 -2.73 14.06 9.39
N ILE A 297 -2.62 12.78 9.02
CA ILE A 297 -2.46 11.69 10.00
C ILE A 297 -1.17 11.87 10.79
N GLY A 298 -0.04 12.15 10.11
CA GLY A 298 1.26 12.35 10.75
C GLY A 298 1.23 13.50 11.78
N MET A 299 0.69 14.66 11.40
CA MET A 299 0.59 15.84 12.27
C MET A 299 -0.26 15.61 13.52
N LEU A 300 -1.43 14.99 13.35
CA LEU A 300 -2.33 14.74 14.47
C LEU A 300 -1.85 13.60 15.37
N ALA A 301 -1.18 12.60 14.80
CA ALA A 301 -0.57 11.51 15.57
C ALA A 301 0.69 11.98 16.33
N SER A 302 1.53 12.83 15.74
CA SER A 302 2.69 13.38 16.46
C SER A 302 2.27 14.31 17.60
N SER A 303 1.16 15.02 17.46
CA SER A 303 0.56 15.82 18.53
C SER A 303 -0.08 14.97 19.63
N PHE A 304 -0.44 13.72 19.33
CA PHE A 304 -1.00 12.78 20.32
C PHE A 304 0.08 12.16 21.21
N THR A 305 1.27 11.90 20.68
CA THR A 305 2.38 11.29 21.43
C THR A 305 3.37 12.30 22.02
N GLY A 306 3.34 13.53 21.51
CA GLY A 306 4.38 14.53 21.71
C GLY A 306 4.09 15.57 22.78
#